data_AF-A0A0U1L5N0-F1
#
_entry.id   AF-A0A0U1L5N0-F1
#
_cell.length_a   1.000
_cell.length_b   1.000
_cell.length_c   1.000
_cell.angle_alpha   90.00
_cell.angle_beta   90.00
_cell.angle_gamma   90.00
#
_symmetry.space_group_name_H-M   'P 1'
#
loop_
_entity.id
_entity.type
_entity.pdbx_description
1 polymer ?
#
loop_
_entity_poly.entity_id
_entity_poly.type
_entity_poly.pdbx_seq_one_letter_code
_entity_poly.pdbx_strand_id
1 'polypeptide(L)'
;MMRHAEYFEDVHVGCICAGIMDGDILAAKDREREMKNRAKRKQNYLKKEWRVKKNGNYVLKYKNEWLTIVPSKWGNAGFGVVWNGHGMWRYKGKSIGDFLTAVYAAFDLVDPLIGESS
;
A
#
# COMPACT_ATOMS: atom_id res chain seq x y z
N MET A 1 18.98 13.38 -3.24
CA MET A 1 18.38 12.61 -2.14
C MET A 1 17.35 13.48 -1.45
N MET A 2 16.07 13.14 -1.57
CA MET A 2 15.00 13.80 -0.84
C MET A 2 14.41 12.77 0.10
N ARG A 3 14.93 12.72 1.34
CA ARG A 3 14.32 11.97 2.44
C ARG A 3 13.28 12.87 3.06
N HIS A 4 12.01 12.73 2.67
CA HIS A 4 10.91 13.33 3.41
C HIS A 4 10.36 12.26 4.36
N ALA A 5 10.39 12.53 5.67
CA ALA A 5 10.04 11.62 6.75
C ALA A 5 8.54 11.24 6.83
N GLU A 6 7.78 11.49 5.76
CA GLU A 6 6.32 11.34 5.70
C GLU A 6 5.85 10.36 4.61
N TYR A 7 6.78 9.83 3.82
CA TYR A 7 6.48 8.84 2.79
C TYR A 7 7.26 7.55 3.05
N PHE A 8 6.53 6.45 3.27
CA PHE A 8 7.08 5.09 3.40
C PHE A 8 7.55 4.49 2.07
N GLU A 9 7.53 5.27 1.00
CA GLU A 9 7.98 4.87 -0.34
C GLU A 9 9.10 5.79 -0.81
N ASP A 10 10.13 5.17 -1.36
CA ASP A 10 11.15 5.85 -2.15
C ASP A 10 10.49 6.27 -3.47
N VAL A 11 10.20 7.56 -3.61
CA VAL A 11 9.65 8.11 -4.87
C VAL A 11 10.76 8.05 -5.92
N HIS A 12 10.78 6.97 -6.70
CA HIS A 12 11.57 6.88 -7.92
C HIS A 12 10.94 7.78 -9.00
N VAL A 13 11.23 9.08 -8.95
CA VAL A 13 11.07 9.98 -10.10
C VAL A 13 12.27 9.79 -11.01
N GLY A 14 12.14 8.86 -11.95
CA GLY A 14 13.13 8.68 -13.00
C GLY A 14 12.68 7.64 -13.98
N CYS A 15 11.91 8.05 -15.00
CA CYS A 15 11.89 7.45 -16.34
C CYS A 15 10.98 8.27 -17.29
N ILE A 16 11.26 9.56 -17.45
CA ILE A 16 11.28 10.07 -18.83
C ILE A 16 12.73 9.86 -19.27
N CYS A 17 12.93 9.31 -20.46
CA CYS A 17 14.23 9.21 -21.18
C CYS A 17 15.04 7.91 -21.16
N ALA A 18 14.48 6.73 -20.82
CA ALA A 18 15.19 5.45 -21.10
C ALA A 18 14.41 4.47 -22.00
N GLY A 19 13.22 4.83 -22.49
CA GLY A 19 12.39 3.97 -23.35
C GLY A 19 12.43 4.28 -24.85
N ILE A 20 13.22 5.26 -25.28
CA ILE A 20 13.28 5.67 -26.70
C ILE A 20 14.28 4.83 -27.51
N MET A 21 15.15 4.04 -26.85
CA MET A 21 16.26 3.36 -27.54
C MET A 21 16.05 1.89 -27.92
N ASP A 22 14.94 1.24 -27.54
CA ASP A 22 14.73 -0.16 -27.89
C ASP A 22 13.24 -0.46 -28.14
N GLY A 23 12.75 -0.07 -29.32
CA GLY A 23 11.68 -0.73 -30.09
C GLY A 23 10.27 -0.98 -29.50
N ASP A 24 10.02 -0.87 -28.20
CA ASP A 24 8.78 -1.35 -27.56
C ASP A 24 8.07 -0.23 -26.77
N ILE A 25 7.62 0.76 -27.54
CA ILE A 25 6.91 1.95 -27.04
C ILE A 25 5.57 1.55 -26.37
N LEU A 26 4.97 0.43 -26.77
CA LEU A 26 3.70 -0.04 -26.24
C LEU A 26 3.85 -0.58 -24.82
N ALA A 27 4.84 -1.44 -24.56
CA ALA A 27 5.11 -1.96 -23.22
C ALA A 27 5.56 -0.86 -22.24
N ALA A 28 6.25 0.18 -22.71
CA ALA A 28 6.61 1.34 -21.88
C ALA A 28 5.38 2.20 -21.51
N LYS A 29 4.48 2.44 -22.47
CA LYS A 29 3.23 3.20 -22.23
C LYS A 29 2.27 2.48 -21.31
N ASP A 30 2.15 1.16 -21.43
CA ASP A 30 1.24 0.38 -20.58
C ASP A 30 1.70 0.41 -19.12
N ARG A 31 2.99 0.16 -18.86
CA ARG A 31 3.60 0.30 -17.53
C ARG A 31 3.39 1.68 -16.93
N GLU A 32 3.60 2.75 -17.70
CA GLU A 32 3.37 4.13 -17.21
C GLU A 32 1.90 4.36 -16.85
N ARG A 33 0.97 3.90 -17.69
CA ARG A 33 -0.47 4.00 -17.46
C ARG A 33 -0.88 3.25 -16.21
N GLU A 34 -0.36 2.05 -15.99
CA GLU A 34 -0.63 1.24 -14.80
C GLU A 34 -0.11 1.90 -13.52
N MET A 35 1.09 2.48 -13.55
CA MET A 35 1.65 3.22 -12.41
C MET A 35 0.83 4.47 -12.08
N LYS A 36 0.43 5.24 -13.10
CA LYS A 36 -0.47 6.41 -12.93
C LYS A 36 -1.82 5.98 -12.36
N ASN A 37 -2.40 4.89 -12.87
CA ASN A 37 -3.67 4.36 -12.39
C ASN A 37 -3.56 3.89 -10.93
N ARG A 38 -2.48 3.19 -10.57
CA ARG A 38 -2.18 2.77 -9.20
C ARG A 38 -2.06 3.97 -8.26
N ALA A 39 -1.30 4.99 -8.64
CA ALA A 39 -1.16 6.21 -7.83
C ALA A 39 -2.52 6.87 -7.57
N LYS A 40 -3.39 6.92 -8.59
CA LYS A 40 -4.76 7.42 -8.43
C LYS A 40 -5.61 6.53 -7.51
N ARG A 41 -5.51 5.21 -7.64
CA ARG A 41 -6.19 4.26 -6.73
C ARG A 41 -5.73 4.44 -5.28
N LYS A 42 -4.43 4.59 -5.07
CA LYS A 42 -3.81 4.85 -3.76
C LYS A 42 -4.32 6.14 -3.13
N GLN A 43 -4.29 7.25 -3.88
CA GLN A 43 -4.82 8.53 -3.40
C GLN A 43 -6.30 8.45 -3.02
N ASN A 44 -7.11 7.75 -3.82
CA ASN A 44 -8.53 7.55 -3.52
C ASN A 44 -8.75 6.62 -2.33
N TYR A 45 -7.89 5.63 -2.13
CA TYR A 45 -7.93 4.72 -1.00
C TYR A 45 -7.58 5.42 0.32
N LEU A 46 -6.53 6.24 0.34
CA LEU A 46 -6.11 6.98 1.54
C LEU A 46 -7.18 7.98 2.04
N LYS A 47 -8.06 8.43 1.14
CA LYS A 47 -9.22 9.27 1.48
C LYS A 47 -10.38 8.48 2.10
N LYS A 48 -10.32 7.15 2.14
CA LYS A 48 -11.39 6.32 2.70
C LYS A 48 -11.38 6.39 4.22
N GLU A 49 -12.56 6.55 4.79
CA GLU A 49 -12.75 6.57 6.24
C GLU A 49 -12.77 5.16 6.80
N TRP A 50 -11.89 4.91 7.77
CA TRP A 50 -11.84 3.67 8.52
C TRP A 50 -12.80 3.75 9.70
N ARG A 51 -13.69 2.77 9.81
CA ARG A 51 -14.65 2.70 10.93
C ARG A 51 -14.04 1.99 12.11
N VAL A 52 -14.07 2.61 13.28
CA VAL A 52 -13.61 1.98 14.53
C VAL A 52 -14.72 1.10 15.09
N LYS A 53 -14.40 -0.15 15.41
CA LYS A 53 -15.28 -1.12 16.04
C LYS A 53 -15.10 -1.07 17.56
N LYS A 54 -16.11 -1.55 18.31
CA LYS A 54 -16.10 -1.58 19.78
C LYS A 54 -14.87 -2.29 20.40
N ASN A 55 -14.27 -3.22 19.65
CA ASN A 55 -13.09 -3.97 20.09
C ASN A 55 -11.75 -3.25 19.83
N GLY A 56 -11.78 -2.04 19.28
CA GLY A 56 -10.62 -1.23 18.90
C GLY A 56 -10.14 -1.43 17.46
N ASN A 57 -10.70 -2.38 16.72
CA ASN A 57 -10.28 -2.64 15.34
C ASN A 57 -10.79 -1.56 14.39
N TYR A 58 -9.99 -1.21 13.39
CA TYR A 58 -10.39 -0.35 12.30
C TYR A 58 -10.82 -1.22 11.12
N VAL A 59 -11.97 -0.95 10.53
CA VAL A 59 -12.49 -1.71 9.38
C VAL A 59 -12.80 -0.81 8.20
N LEU A 60 -12.50 -1.29 7.01
CA LEU A 60 -12.79 -0.64 5.74
C LEU A 60 -13.36 -1.67 4.76
N LYS A 61 -14.48 -1.35 4.12
CA LYS A 61 -15.01 -2.15 3.00
C LYS A 61 -14.37 -1.66 1.70
N TYR A 62 -13.69 -2.54 0.98
CA TYR A 62 -13.02 -2.22 -0.28
C TYR A 62 -13.17 -3.40 -1.25
N LYS A 63 -13.51 -3.15 -2.52
CA LYS A 63 -13.76 -4.19 -3.54
C LYS A 63 -14.70 -5.32 -3.06
N ASN A 64 -15.72 -4.96 -2.27
CA ASN A 64 -16.68 -5.87 -1.63
C ASN A 64 -16.12 -6.80 -0.53
N GLU A 65 -14.85 -6.63 -0.15
CA GLU A 65 -14.21 -7.36 0.94
C GLU A 65 -13.90 -6.44 2.13
N TRP A 66 -13.68 -7.03 3.29
CA TRP A 66 -13.36 -6.31 4.52
C TRP A 66 -11.86 -6.33 4.78
N LEU A 67 -11.27 -5.14 4.87
CA LEU A 67 -9.95 -4.95 5.46
C LEU A 67 -10.12 -4.61 6.93
N THR A 68 -9.29 -5.21 7.77
CA THR A 68 -9.27 -4.94 9.20
C THR A 68 -7.85 -4.60 9.64
N ILE A 69 -7.67 -3.45 10.27
CA ILE A 69 -6.46 -3.13 11.00
C ILE A 69 -6.73 -3.42 12.49
N VAL A 70 -5.90 -4.28 13.05
CA VAL A 70 -5.99 -4.76 14.43
C VAL A 70 -4.86 -4.11 15.23
N PRO A 71 -5.16 -3.18 16.16
CA PRO A 71 -4.14 -2.70 17.08
C PRO A 71 -3.72 -3.83 18.04
N SER A 72 -2.42 -3.91 18.30
CA SER A 72 -1.86 -4.82 19.30
C SER A 72 -2.40 -4.48 20.68
N LYS A 73 -2.85 -5.50 21.41
CA LYS A 73 -3.37 -5.37 22.77
C LYS A 73 -2.31 -5.63 23.85
N TRP A 74 -1.12 -6.11 23.48
CA TRP A 74 -0.12 -6.58 24.44
C TRP A 74 1.30 -6.12 24.08
N GLY A 75 1.89 -5.32 24.96
CA GLY A 75 3.34 -5.08 25.13
C GLY A 75 4.08 -4.34 24.01
N ASN A 76 3.76 -4.61 22.74
CA ASN A 76 4.35 -3.98 21.57
C ASN A 76 3.27 -3.11 20.92
N ALA A 77 3.42 -1.78 21.04
CA ALA A 77 2.59 -0.82 20.32
C ALA A 77 2.80 -1.05 18.81
N GLY A 78 1.82 -1.68 18.17
CA GLY A 78 1.92 -2.06 16.78
C GLY A 78 0.57 -2.47 16.22
N PHE A 79 0.52 -2.71 14.93
CA PHE A 79 -0.70 -2.99 14.19
C PHE A 79 -0.54 -4.27 13.36
N GLY A 80 -1.63 -5.00 13.20
CA GLY A 80 -1.77 -6.08 12.22
C GLY A 80 -2.77 -5.66 11.15
N VAL A 81 -2.55 -6.06 9.92
CA VAL A 81 -3.50 -5.91 8.82
C VAL A 81 -4.04 -7.28 8.48
N VAL A 82 -5.36 -7.40 8.38
CA VAL A 82 -6.05 -8.65 8.03
C VAL A 82 -6.95 -8.39 6.82
N TRP A 83 -6.79 -9.21 5.80
CA TRP A 83 -7.64 -9.21 4.61
C TRP A 83 -7.85 -10.65 4.13
N ASN A 84 -9.11 -11.00 3.85
CA ASN A 84 -9.51 -12.31 3.35
C ASN A 84 -8.91 -13.52 4.13
N GLY A 85 -8.85 -13.43 5.46
CA GLY A 85 -8.30 -14.48 6.32
C GLY A 85 -6.77 -14.48 6.47
N HIS A 86 -6.04 -13.72 5.64
CA HIS A 86 -4.60 -13.55 5.74
C HIS A 86 -4.25 -12.34 6.59
N GLY A 87 -3.39 -12.55 7.60
CA GLY A 87 -2.91 -11.50 8.49
C GLY A 87 -1.42 -11.19 8.27
N MET A 88 -1.06 -9.91 8.33
CA MET A 88 0.33 -9.46 8.33
C MET A 88 0.58 -8.49 9.49
N TRP A 89 1.67 -8.72 10.23
CA TRP A 89 2.12 -7.85 11.33
C TRP A 89 3.45 -7.16 11.02
N ARG A 90 4.01 -7.49 9.85
CA ARG A 90 5.24 -6.93 9.33
C ARG A 90 5.00 -6.47 7.91
N TYR A 91 5.56 -5.33 7.55
CA TYR A 91 5.48 -4.72 6.23
C TYR A 91 6.87 -4.23 5.85
N LYS A 92 7.34 -4.62 4.65
CA LYS A 92 8.71 -4.37 4.15
C LYS A 92 9.80 -4.69 5.18
N GLY A 93 9.70 -5.86 5.80
CA GLY A 93 10.69 -6.36 6.77
C GLY A 93 10.61 -5.76 8.18
N LYS A 94 9.76 -4.75 8.43
CA LYS A 94 9.62 -4.06 9.73
C LYS A 94 8.27 -4.34 10.37
N SER A 95 8.17 -4.27 11.70
CA SER A 95 6.88 -4.27 12.39
C SER A 95 6.08 -3.02 12.05
N ILE A 96 4.76 -3.15 11.96
CA ILE A 96 3.88 -2.01 11.69
C ILE A 96 3.66 -1.25 13.01
N GLY A 97 4.34 -0.12 13.18
CA GLY A 97 4.34 0.63 14.45
C GLY A 97 3.21 1.65 14.60
N ASP A 98 2.64 2.10 13.48
CA ASP A 98 1.64 3.17 13.46
C ASP A 98 0.50 2.86 12.47
N PHE A 99 -0.63 3.55 12.67
CA PHE A 99 -1.83 3.33 11.86
C PHE A 99 -1.62 3.68 10.39
N LEU A 100 -0.84 4.71 10.07
CA LEU A 100 -0.62 5.13 8.68
C LEU A 100 0.17 4.05 7.91
N THR A 101 1.23 3.50 8.51
CA THR A 101 1.95 2.34 7.97
C THR A 101 1.02 1.14 7.78
N ALA A 102 0.06 0.91 8.69
CA ALA A 102 -0.93 -0.15 8.55
C ALA A 102 -1.88 0.09 7.35
N VAL A 103 -2.28 1.34 7.11
CA VAL A 103 -3.09 1.71 5.94
C VAL A 103 -2.30 1.51 4.63
N TYR A 104 -1.02 1.86 4.59
CA TYR A 104 -0.16 1.59 3.43
C TYR A 104 0.01 0.09 3.17
N ALA A 105 0.31 -0.69 4.22
CA ALA A 105 0.40 -2.14 4.15
C ALA A 105 -0.92 -2.76 3.63
N ALA A 106 -2.06 -2.27 4.12
CA ALA A 106 -3.37 -2.71 3.69
C ALA A 106 -3.66 -2.39 2.21
N PHE A 107 -3.20 -1.25 1.71
CA PHE A 107 -3.33 -0.92 0.29
C PHE A 107 -2.48 -1.85 -0.59
N ASP A 108 -1.20 -2.04 -0.25
CA ASP A 108 -0.31 -2.89 -1.03
C ASP A 108 -0.75 -4.37 -1.01
N LEU A 109 -1.41 -4.81 0.07
CA LEU A 109 -1.99 -6.15 0.15
C LEU A 109 -3.15 -6.36 -0.85
N VAL A 110 -4.00 -5.35 -1.08
CA VAL A 110 -5.21 -5.46 -1.95
C VAL A 110 -5.01 -4.94 -3.38
N ASP A 111 -3.88 -4.29 -3.61
CA ASP A 111 -3.39 -3.81 -4.89
C ASP A 111 -1.87 -3.98 -4.80
N PRO A 112 -1.27 -5.15 -5.12
CA PRO A 112 0.19 -5.30 -5.12
C PRO A 112 0.81 -4.56 -6.31
N LEU A 113 2.09 -4.17 -6.18
CA LEU A 113 2.85 -3.66 -7.33
C LEU A 113 3.06 -4.79 -8.34
N ILE A 114 2.91 -4.45 -9.62
CA ILE A 114 3.14 -5.40 -10.72
C ILE A 114 4.61 -5.81 -10.68
N GLY A 115 4.86 -7.10 -10.42
CA GLY A 115 6.20 -7.67 -10.27
C GLY A 115 6.56 -8.14 -8.86
N GLU A 116 5.75 -7.86 -7.83
CA GLU A 116 5.92 -8.42 -6.47
C GLU A 116 5.08 -9.69 -6.24
N SER A 117 4.93 -10.52 -7.28
CA SER A 117 4.46 -11.90 -7.15
C SER A 117 5.65 -12.83 -7.34
N SER A 118 6.31 -13.18 -6.24
CA SER A 118 7.25 -14.31 -6.16
C SER A 118 7.16 -14.94 -4.79
#